data_AF-I6DMJ9-F1
#
_entry.id   AF-I6DMJ9-F1
#
_cell.length_a   1.000
_cell.length_b   1.000
_cell.length_c   1.000
_cell.angle_alpha   90.00
_cell.angle_beta   90.00
_cell.angle_gamma   90.00
#
_symmetry.space_group_name_H-M   'P 1'
#
loop_
_entity.id
_entity.type
_entity.pdbx_description
1 polymer ?
#
loop_
_entity_poly.entity_id
_entity_poly.type
_entity_poly.pdbx_seq_one_letter_code
_entity_poly.pdbx_strand_id
1 'polypeptide(L)'
;MKKPNHSGSGQIRIIGGQWRGRKLPVPDSPGLRPTTDRVRETLFNWLAPVIVDAQCLDCFAGSGALGLEALSRYAAGATLIEMDRAVSQQLIKNLATLKAGNARVVNSNAMSFLAQKGTPHNIVFVDPPFRRGLLEETINLLEDNGWLADEALIYVESEVENGLPTVPANWSLHREKVAGQVAYRLYQREAQGESDAD
;
A
#
# COMPACT_ATOMS: atom_id res chain seq x y z
N MET A 1 19.64 13.68 35.59
CA MET A 1 19.06 13.97 34.25
C MET A 1 18.16 12.81 33.87
N LYS A 2 16.83 13.01 33.84
CA LYS A 2 15.87 11.96 33.43
C LYS A 2 15.84 11.93 31.89
N LYS A 3 16.14 10.78 31.29
CA LYS A 3 15.96 10.55 29.84
C LYS A 3 14.47 10.71 29.51
N PRO A 4 14.08 11.42 28.44
CA PRO A 4 12.68 11.49 28.04
C PRO A 4 12.23 10.10 27.57
N ASN A 5 11.17 9.60 28.20
CA ASN A 5 10.53 8.33 27.85
C ASN A 5 9.63 8.61 26.65
N HIS A 6 10.11 8.44 25.42
CA HIS A 6 9.28 8.53 24.20
C HIS A 6 8.46 7.25 24.02
N SER A 7 7.51 7.00 24.94
CA SER A 7 6.46 6.00 24.78
C SER A 7 5.16 6.63 24.28
N GLY A 8 5.24 7.45 23.23
CA GLY A 8 4.06 7.90 22.50
C GLY A 8 3.61 6.78 21.59
N SER A 9 2.45 6.18 21.83
CA SER A 9 1.83 5.30 20.83
C SER A 9 0.97 6.18 19.92
N GLY A 10 1.28 6.17 18.62
CA GLY A 10 0.41 6.77 17.61
C GLY A 10 -0.87 5.95 17.45
N GLN A 11 -1.85 6.49 16.73
CA GLN A 11 -3.04 5.74 16.33
C GLN A 11 -3.39 6.01 14.88
N ILE A 12 -3.83 4.96 14.17
CA ILE A 12 -4.50 5.09 12.89
C ILE A 12 -6.00 4.89 13.07
N ARG A 13 -6.80 5.64 12.31
CA ARG A 13 -8.26 5.49 12.27
C ARG A 13 -8.66 4.79 10.97
N ILE A 14 -9.56 3.82 11.05
CA ILE A 14 -10.24 3.24 9.88
C ILE A 14 -11.40 4.16 9.48
N ILE A 15 -11.49 4.52 8.21
CA ILE A 15 -12.38 5.57 7.69
C ILE A 15 -13.72 5.02 7.23
N GLY A 16 -13.73 3.85 6.57
CA GLY A 16 -14.91 3.22 6.01
C GLY A 16 -14.96 1.71 6.24
N GLY A 17 -16.00 1.07 5.71
CA GLY A 17 -16.17 -0.38 5.77
C GLY A 17 -16.58 -0.93 7.15
N GLN A 18 -16.44 -2.25 7.33
CA GLN A 18 -16.91 -2.99 8.51
C GLN A 18 -16.25 -2.58 9.83
N TRP A 19 -15.08 -1.93 9.78
CA TRP A 19 -14.34 -1.47 10.95
C TRP A 19 -14.27 0.05 11.07
N ARG A 20 -15.14 0.77 10.35
CA ARG A 20 -15.23 2.24 10.36
C ARG A 20 -15.19 2.81 11.78
N GLY A 21 -14.37 3.85 11.96
CA GLY A 21 -14.24 4.58 13.21
C GLY A 21 -13.32 3.92 14.25
N ARG A 22 -12.90 2.67 14.04
CA ARG A 22 -11.93 2.02 14.96
C ARG A 22 -10.59 2.74 14.90
N LYS A 23 -9.99 2.90 16.08
CA LYS A 23 -8.63 3.43 16.25
C LYS A 23 -7.71 2.27 16.65
N LEU A 24 -6.60 2.14 15.96
CA LEU A 24 -5.64 1.06 16.17
C LEU A 24 -4.29 1.64 16.58
N PRO A 25 -3.65 1.07 17.62
CA PRO A 25 -2.34 1.54 18.07
C PRO A 25 -1.27 1.23 17.03
N VAL A 26 -0.34 2.16 16.87
CA VAL A 26 0.85 2.01 16.02
C VAL A 26 2.07 2.53 16.77
N PRO A 27 3.28 1.96 16.54
CA PRO A 27 4.49 2.49 17.16
C PRO A 27 4.78 3.90 16.65
N ASP A 28 5.30 4.78 17.51
CA ASP A 28 5.95 6.00 17.05
C ASP A 28 7.18 5.59 16.24
N SER A 29 7.19 5.90 14.94
CA SER A 29 8.35 5.68 14.08
C SER A 29 8.74 6.99 13.41
N PRO A 30 9.99 7.47 13.58
CA PRO A 30 10.49 8.66 12.92
C PRO A 30 10.38 8.52 11.40
N GLY A 31 9.77 9.50 10.74
CA GLY A 31 9.65 9.52 9.27
C GLY A 31 8.32 9.00 8.72
N LEU A 32 7.37 8.58 9.57
CA LEU A 32 5.98 8.40 9.14
C LEU A 32 5.39 9.77 8.79
N ARG A 33 5.22 10.06 7.50
CA ARG A 33 4.27 11.08 7.06
C ARG A 33 2.94 10.34 6.92
N PRO A 34 2.02 10.43 7.90
CA PRO A 34 0.78 9.67 7.78
C PRO A 34 0.05 10.13 6.52
N THR A 35 -0.25 9.18 5.62
CA THR A 35 -1.24 9.39 4.56
C THR A 35 -2.49 9.91 5.23
N THR A 36 -2.81 11.19 4.99
CA THR A 36 -3.88 11.84 5.73
C THR A 36 -5.19 11.09 5.52
N ASP A 37 -6.09 11.13 6.51
CA ASP A 37 -7.42 10.52 6.39
C ASP A 37 -8.12 10.95 5.10
N ARG A 38 -7.90 12.19 4.63
CA ARG A 38 -8.44 12.72 3.37
C ARG A 38 -7.85 12.07 2.11
N VAL A 39 -6.54 11.81 2.10
CA VAL A 39 -5.89 11.13 0.96
C VAL A 39 -6.37 9.68 0.89
N ARG A 40 -6.40 8.98 2.03
CA ARG A 40 -6.96 7.62 2.11
C ARG A 40 -8.43 7.57 1.70
N GLU A 41 -9.26 8.50 2.20
CA GLU A 41 -10.67 8.59 1.80
C GLU A 41 -10.82 8.81 0.29
N THR A 42 -9.99 9.67 -0.31
CA THR A 42 -10.01 9.90 -1.76
C THR A 42 -9.63 8.64 -2.54
N LEU A 43 -8.55 7.97 -2.14
CA LEU A 43 -8.13 6.71 -2.76
C LEU A 43 -9.23 5.66 -2.70
N PHE A 44 -9.81 5.42 -1.52
CA PHE A 44 -10.83 4.40 -1.38
C PHE A 44 -12.18 4.79 -1.99
N ASN A 45 -12.41 6.05 -2.29
CA ASN A 45 -13.52 6.46 -3.16
C ASN A 45 -13.25 6.10 -4.63
N TRP A 46 -12.00 6.17 -5.11
CA TRP A 46 -11.62 5.68 -6.43
C TRP A 46 -11.75 4.16 -6.53
N LEU A 47 -11.35 3.43 -5.49
CA LEU A 47 -11.37 1.97 -5.45
C LEU A 47 -12.74 1.38 -5.08
N ALA A 48 -13.70 2.20 -4.65
CA ALA A 48 -15.01 1.72 -4.19
C ALA A 48 -15.72 0.75 -5.15
N PRO A 49 -15.67 0.92 -6.49
CA PRO A 49 -16.33 0.00 -7.42
C PRO A 49 -15.68 -1.38 -7.52
N VAL A 50 -14.43 -1.55 -7.08
CA VAL A 50 -13.59 -2.73 -7.38
C VAL A 50 -12.88 -3.34 -6.16
N ILE A 51 -13.00 -2.72 -4.97
CA ILE A 51 -12.30 -3.17 -3.76
C ILE A 51 -12.87 -4.46 -3.16
N VAL A 52 -14.17 -4.70 -3.35
CA VAL A 52 -14.82 -5.91 -2.82
C VAL A 52 -14.24 -7.13 -3.51
N ASP A 53 -13.87 -8.13 -2.71
CA ASP A 53 -13.25 -9.39 -3.15
C ASP A 53 -11.86 -9.24 -3.84
N ALA A 54 -11.26 -8.05 -3.82
CA ALA A 54 -9.93 -7.83 -4.38
C ALA A 54 -8.82 -8.46 -3.51
N GLN A 55 -7.82 -9.08 -4.15
CA GLN A 55 -6.54 -9.39 -3.50
C GLN A 55 -5.65 -8.14 -3.50
N CYS A 56 -5.26 -7.70 -2.31
CA CYS A 56 -4.48 -6.47 -2.13
C CYS A 56 -3.03 -6.76 -1.73
N LEU A 57 -2.09 -5.97 -2.25
CA LEU A 57 -0.68 -5.95 -1.82
C LEU A 57 -0.33 -4.56 -1.32
N ASP A 58 0.22 -4.47 -0.12
CA ASP A 58 0.76 -3.24 0.45
C ASP A 58 2.29 -3.39 0.57
N CYS A 59 3.01 -2.76 -0.36
CA CYS A 59 4.46 -2.95 -0.52
C CYS A 59 5.28 -2.33 0.62
N PHE A 60 4.72 -1.32 1.28
CA PHE A 60 5.38 -0.55 2.33
C PHE A 60 4.36 -0.26 3.44
N ALA A 61 3.86 -1.33 4.07
CA ALA A 61 2.67 -1.26 4.89
C ALA A 61 2.75 -0.25 6.04
N GLY A 62 3.92 -0.13 6.70
CA GLY A 62 4.10 0.74 7.84
C GLY A 62 3.04 0.47 8.91
N SER A 63 2.24 1.49 9.20
CA SER A 63 1.10 1.40 10.11
C SER A 63 -0.01 0.41 9.68
N GLY A 64 -0.02 -0.01 8.41
CA GLY A 64 -1.07 -0.79 7.76
C GLY A 64 -2.25 0.05 7.31
N ALA A 65 -2.13 1.38 7.26
CA ALA A 65 -3.24 2.30 7.04
C ALA A 65 -4.02 2.04 5.74
N LEU A 66 -3.36 1.58 4.67
CA LEU A 66 -3.98 1.27 3.38
C LEU A 66 -4.52 -0.16 3.37
N GLY A 67 -3.67 -1.15 3.66
CA GLY A 67 -4.10 -2.55 3.70
C GLY A 67 -5.25 -2.86 4.67
N LEU A 68 -5.27 -2.23 5.85
CA LEU A 68 -6.38 -2.41 6.81
C LEU A 68 -7.68 -1.75 6.34
N GLU A 69 -7.59 -0.64 5.63
CA GLU A 69 -8.76 0.06 5.08
C GLU A 69 -9.35 -0.74 3.90
N ALA A 70 -8.51 -1.37 3.08
CA ALA A 70 -8.92 -2.32 2.05
C ALA A 70 -9.69 -3.51 2.64
N LEU A 71 -9.14 -4.16 3.67
CA LEU A 71 -9.82 -5.25 4.39
C LEU A 71 -11.13 -4.81 5.05
N SER A 72 -11.16 -3.60 5.63
CA SER A 72 -12.39 -3.03 6.17
C SER A 72 -13.46 -2.88 5.07
N ARG A 73 -13.05 -2.62 3.83
CA ARG A 73 -13.95 -2.48 2.67
C ARG A 73 -14.17 -3.79 1.91
N TYR A 74 -14.00 -4.92 2.59
CA TYR A 74 -14.30 -6.26 2.10
C TYR A 74 -13.39 -6.73 0.95
N ALA A 75 -12.14 -6.27 0.90
CA ALA A 75 -11.12 -6.95 0.11
C ALA A 75 -11.03 -8.44 0.51
N ALA A 76 -10.88 -9.32 -0.48
CA ALA A 76 -10.78 -10.77 -0.24
C ALA A 76 -9.56 -11.12 0.61
N GLY A 77 -8.46 -10.39 0.45
CA GLY A 77 -7.28 -10.55 1.29
C GLY A 77 -6.26 -9.43 1.11
N ALA A 78 -5.29 -9.38 2.02
CA ALA A 78 -4.19 -8.43 1.94
C ALA A 78 -2.85 -9.05 2.36
N THR A 79 -1.82 -8.87 1.52
CA THR A 79 -0.41 -9.09 1.88
C THR A 79 0.21 -7.76 2.27
N LEU A 80 0.72 -7.65 3.51
CA LEU A 80 1.30 -6.43 4.06
C LEU A 80 2.80 -6.62 4.28
N ILE A 81 3.65 -5.95 3.50
CA ILE A 81 5.11 -6.04 3.64
C ILE A 81 5.60 -4.93 4.57
N GLU A 82 6.30 -5.29 5.63
CA GLU A 82 6.87 -4.34 6.58
C GLU A 82 8.27 -4.79 7.04
N MET A 83 9.26 -3.90 6.92
CA MET A 83 10.65 -4.23 7.23
C MET A 83 10.94 -4.15 8.73
N ASP A 84 10.41 -3.15 9.43
CA ASP A 84 10.63 -2.97 10.86
C ASP A 84 9.87 -4.03 11.65
N ARG A 85 10.62 -4.81 12.44
CA ARG A 85 10.06 -5.91 13.22
C ARG A 85 9.04 -5.43 14.26
N ALA A 86 9.28 -4.30 14.93
CA ALA A 86 8.35 -3.80 15.94
C ALA A 86 7.03 -3.32 15.32
N VAL A 87 7.11 -2.62 14.18
CA VAL A 87 5.94 -2.20 13.39
C VAL A 87 5.17 -3.41 12.87
N SER A 88 5.86 -4.38 12.27
CA SER A 88 5.27 -5.64 11.79
C SER A 88 4.52 -6.39 12.90
N GLN A 89 5.12 -6.52 14.09
CA GLN A 89 4.47 -7.19 15.23
C GLN A 89 3.24 -6.42 15.72
N GLN A 90 3.26 -5.09 15.70
CA GLN A 90 2.07 -4.30 16.04
C GLN A 90 0.97 -4.45 14.98
N LEU A 91 1.34 -4.52 13.70
CA LEU A 91 0.40 -4.75 12.60
C LEU A 91 -0.28 -6.13 12.71
N ILE A 92 0.47 -7.19 13.07
CA ILE A 92 -0.08 -8.52 13.36
C ILE A 92 -1.11 -8.46 14.50
N LYS A 93 -0.80 -7.74 15.59
CA LYS A 93 -1.75 -7.56 16.72
C LYS A 93 -3.01 -6.81 16.29
N ASN A 94 -2.87 -5.81 15.42
CA ASN A 94 -4.01 -5.06 14.88
C ASN A 94 -4.91 -5.97 14.03
N LEU A 95 -4.33 -6.80 13.15
CA LEU A 95 -5.10 -7.80 12.38
C LEU A 95 -5.84 -8.78 13.30
N ALA A 96 -5.18 -9.28 14.35
CA ALA A 96 -5.82 -10.16 15.33
C ALA A 96 -6.98 -9.47 16.07
N THR A 97 -6.81 -8.20 16.44
CA THR A 97 -7.87 -7.38 17.09
C THR A 97 -9.09 -7.21 16.20
N LEU A 98 -8.88 -7.08 14.89
CA LEU A 98 -9.94 -6.96 13.88
C LEU A 98 -10.50 -8.32 13.45
N LYS A 99 -9.89 -9.43 13.88
CA LYS A 99 -10.17 -10.79 13.42
C LYS A 99 -10.03 -10.94 11.90
N ALA A 100 -9.07 -10.23 11.31
CA ALA A 100 -8.78 -10.21 9.88
C ALA A 100 -7.97 -11.46 9.46
N GLY A 101 -8.62 -12.62 9.46
CA GLY A 101 -7.96 -13.90 9.14
C GLY A 101 -7.53 -14.07 7.67
N ASN A 102 -8.02 -13.20 6.79
CA ASN A 102 -7.71 -13.18 5.36
C ASN A 102 -6.52 -12.28 5.00
N ALA A 103 -5.73 -11.86 5.99
CA ALA A 103 -4.57 -11.01 5.79
C ALA A 103 -3.30 -11.65 6.36
N ARG A 104 -2.15 -11.32 5.76
CA ARG A 104 -0.83 -11.75 6.26
C ARG A 104 0.14 -10.59 6.30
N VAL A 105 1.00 -10.59 7.32
CA VAL A 105 2.13 -9.66 7.41
C VAL A 105 3.41 -10.40 7.05
N VAL A 106 4.19 -9.82 6.15
CA VAL A 106 5.50 -10.31 5.75
C VAL A 106 6.54 -9.37 6.35
N ASN A 107 7.29 -9.84 7.35
CA ASN A 107 8.39 -9.06 7.90
C ASN A 107 9.63 -9.17 7.02
N SER A 108 9.75 -8.30 6.00
CA SER A 108 10.83 -8.34 5.01
C SER A 108 11.11 -6.95 4.44
N ASN A 109 12.30 -6.77 3.88
CA ASN A 109 12.54 -5.70 2.92
C ASN A 109 11.66 -5.93 1.67
N ALA A 110 11.00 -4.88 1.19
CA ALA A 110 10.10 -4.94 0.04
C ALA A 110 10.81 -5.37 -1.24
N MET A 111 12.00 -4.83 -1.52
CA MET A 111 12.76 -5.14 -2.73
C MET A 111 13.16 -6.61 -2.76
N SER A 112 13.68 -7.13 -1.65
CA SER A 112 14.04 -8.54 -1.54
C SER A 112 12.82 -9.47 -1.69
N PHE A 113 11.66 -9.06 -1.17
CA PHE A 113 10.44 -9.86 -1.30
C PHE A 113 9.86 -9.81 -2.72
N LEU A 114 9.89 -8.65 -3.37
CA LEU A 114 9.34 -8.46 -4.72
C LEU A 114 10.27 -9.01 -5.82
N ALA A 115 11.55 -9.24 -5.53
CA ALA A 115 12.51 -9.88 -6.43
C ALA A 115 12.26 -11.38 -6.67
N GLN A 116 11.38 -12.02 -5.89
CA GLN A 116 10.96 -13.40 -6.13
C GLN A 116 9.72 -13.43 -7.05
N LYS A 117 9.39 -14.62 -7.58
CA LYS A 117 8.12 -14.81 -8.31
C LYS A 117 6.91 -14.52 -7.42
N GLY A 118 6.07 -13.61 -7.90
CA GLY A 118 4.87 -13.15 -7.23
C GLY A 118 3.66 -14.04 -7.45
N THR A 119 2.59 -13.69 -6.73
CA THR A 119 1.23 -14.09 -7.06
C THR A 119 0.47 -12.82 -7.45
N PRO A 120 -0.31 -12.81 -8.53
CA PRO A 120 -1.03 -11.62 -8.98
C PRO A 120 -1.99 -11.05 -7.94
N HIS A 121 -1.97 -9.73 -7.77
CA HIS A 121 -2.91 -8.96 -6.94
C HIS A 121 -3.72 -8.00 -7.82
N ASN A 122 -4.96 -7.73 -7.43
CA ASN A 122 -5.86 -6.82 -8.16
C ASN A 122 -5.58 -5.36 -7.82
N ILE A 123 -5.16 -5.08 -6.58
CA ILE A 123 -4.88 -3.74 -6.09
C ILE A 123 -3.54 -3.74 -5.38
N VAL A 124 -2.64 -2.84 -5.77
CA VAL A 124 -1.30 -2.72 -5.16
C VAL A 124 -1.06 -1.30 -4.68
N PHE A 125 -0.58 -1.15 -3.44
CA PHE A 125 -0.23 0.12 -2.82
C PHE A 125 1.30 0.27 -2.74
N VAL A 126 1.80 1.36 -3.33
CA VAL A 126 3.22 1.71 -3.40
C VAL A 126 3.42 3.10 -2.79
N ASP A 127 3.71 3.13 -1.49
CA ASP A 127 4.02 4.35 -0.72
C ASP A 127 5.40 4.19 -0.04
N PRO A 128 6.50 4.23 -0.82
CA PRO A 128 7.84 4.03 -0.28
C PRO A 128 8.26 5.20 0.61
N PRO A 129 9.19 4.98 1.56
CA PRO A 129 9.78 6.08 2.31
C PRO A 129 10.48 7.08 1.38
N PHE A 130 10.22 8.37 1.63
CA PHE A 130 10.71 9.52 0.85
C PHE A 130 12.20 9.45 0.46
N ARG A 131 12.51 9.93 -0.75
CA ARG A 131 13.88 10.22 -1.22
C ARG A 131 14.87 9.04 -1.15
N ARG A 132 14.43 7.83 -1.48
CA ARG A 132 15.29 6.63 -1.52
C ARG A 132 15.41 5.96 -2.89
N GLY A 133 14.78 6.49 -3.94
CA GLY A 133 14.79 5.87 -5.27
C GLY A 133 14.08 4.51 -5.35
N LEU A 134 13.33 4.13 -4.31
CA LEU A 134 12.68 2.82 -4.20
C LEU A 134 11.45 2.69 -5.10
N LEU A 135 10.87 3.80 -5.53
CA LEU A 135 9.62 3.80 -6.29
C LEU A 135 9.77 3.10 -7.64
N GLU A 136 10.74 3.53 -8.46
CA GLU A 136 10.96 2.97 -9.79
C GLU A 136 11.35 1.50 -9.73
N GLU A 137 12.25 1.13 -8.80
CA GLU A 137 12.65 -0.26 -8.60
C GLU A 137 11.46 -1.11 -8.14
N THR A 138 10.56 -0.59 -7.28
CA THR A 138 9.36 -1.32 -6.86
C THR A 138 8.41 -1.56 -8.03
N ILE A 139 8.18 -0.54 -8.85
CA ILE A 139 7.33 -0.62 -10.03
C ILE A 139 7.85 -1.69 -10.99
N ASN A 140 9.15 -1.70 -11.27
CA ASN A 140 9.75 -2.69 -12.17
C ASN A 140 9.62 -4.11 -11.60
N LEU A 141 9.94 -4.31 -10.31
CA LEU A 141 9.80 -5.63 -9.68
C LEU A 141 8.36 -6.14 -9.67
N LEU A 142 7.36 -5.25 -9.52
CA LEU A 142 5.94 -5.62 -9.57
C LEU A 142 5.54 -6.14 -10.95
N GLU A 143 5.94 -5.45 -12.02
CA GLU A 143 5.64 -5.84 -13.39
C GLU A 143 6.42 -7.10 -13.80
N ASP A 144 7.73 -7.13 -13.57
CA ASP A 144 8.62 -8.15 -14.11
C ASP A 144 8.46 -9.52 -13.42
N ASN A 145 8.03 -9.55 -12.15
CA ASN A 145 8.00 -10.77 -11.35
C ASN A 145 6.59 -11.34 -11.12
N GLY A 146 5.56 -10.84 -11.80
CA GLY A 146 4.21 -11.43 -11.77
C GLY A 146 3.40 -11.12 -10.51
N TRP A 147 3.57 -9.93 -9.94
CA TRP A 147 2.80 -9.48 -8.77
C TRP A 147 1.46 -8.84 -9.13
N LEU A 148 1.24 -8.52 -10.40
CA LEU A 148 0.08 -7.76 -10.88
C LEU A 148 -0.84 -8.65 -11.71
N ALA A 149 -2.13 -8.56 -11.43
CA ALA A 149 -3.16 -9.10 -12.31
C ALA A 149 -3.22 -8.30 -13.63
N ASP A 150 -3.90 -8.86 -14.63
CA ASP A 150 -4.05 -8.28 -15.97
C ASP A 150 -4.61 -6.85 -15.95
N GLU A 151 -5.60 -6.60 -15.10
CA GLU A 151 -6.22 -5.27 -14.93
C GLU A 151 -5.95 -4.69 -13.54
N ALA A 152 -4.74 -4.93 -13.00
CA ALA A 152 -4.40 -4.45 -11.66
C ALA A 152 -4.45 -2.92 -11.58
N LEU A 153 -4.94 -2.42 -10.45
CA LEU A 153 -4.87 -1.00 -10.10
C LEU A 153 -3.68 -0.77 -9.14
N ILE A 154 -2.80 0.15 -9.52
CA ILE A 154 -1.58 0.43 -8.77
C ILE A 154 -1.64 1.85 -8.23
N TYR A 155 -1.76 1.97 -6.92
CA TYR A 155 -1.70 3.23 -6.22
C TYR A 155 -0.24 3.60 -5.92
N VAL A 156 0.17 4.80 -6.28
CA VAL A 156 1.53 5.31 -6.11
C VAL A 156 1.49 6.65 -5.40
N GLU A 157 2.22 6.78 -4.30
CA GLU A 157 2.57 8.08 -3.70
C GLU A 157 4.01 8.46 -4.08
N SER A 158 4.21 9.70 -4.52
CA SER A 158 5.53 10.24 -4.83
C SER A 158 5.62 11.74 -4.53
N GLU A 159 6.83 12.25 -4.39
CA GLU A 159 7.05 13.68 -4.26
C GLU A 159 6.74 14.41 -5.58
N VAL A 160 6.07 15.56 -5.48
CA VAL A 160 5.76 16.41 -6.66
C VAL A 160 7.04 16.91 -7.33
N GLU A 161 8.09 17.17 -6.54
CA GLU A 161 9.40 17.63 -7.02
C GLU A 161 10.09 16.63 -7.97
N ASN A 162 9.75 15.34 -7.88
CA ASN A 162 10.29 14.29 -8.74
C ASN A 162 9.50 14.11 -10.04
N GLY A 163 8.41 14.87 -10.25
CA GLY A 163 7.59 14.79 -11.45
C GLY A 163 6.71 13.54 -11.52
N LEU A 164 6.48 13.05 -12.74
CA LEU A 164 5.80 11.78 -12.98
C LEU A 164 6.80 10.63 -12.84
N PRO A 165 6.47 9.56 -12.09
CA PRO A 165 7.33 8.40 -12.01
C PRO A 165 7.38 7.69 -13.36
N THR A 166 8.53 7.10 -13.67
CA THR A 166 8.67 6.19 -14.80
C THR A 166 7.85 4.92 -14.52
N VAL A 167 6.91 4.58 -15.40
CA VAL A 167 6.07 3.38 -15.30
C VAL A 167 6.17 2.54 -16.59
N PRO A 168 5.92 1.22 -16.52
CA PRO A 168 5.82 0.37 -17.70
C PRO A 168 4.82 0.91 -18.73
N ALA A 169 5.09 0.64 -20.01
CA ALA A 169 4.27 1.15 -21.12
C ALA A 169 2.80 0.69 -21.08
N ASN A 170 2.55 -0.47 -20.45
CA ASN A 170 1.22 -1.02 -20.24
C ASN A 170 0.52 -0.49 -18.97
N TRP A 171 1.05 0.56 -18.32
CA TRP A 171 0.36 1.23 -17.22
C TRP A 171 -0.14 2.59 -17.68
N SER A 172 -1.46 2.78 -17.64
CA SER A 172 -2.09 4.06 -17.94
C SER A 172 -2.46 4.82 -16.67
N LEU A 173 -2.21 6.13 -16.63
CA LEU A 173 -2.58 6.97 -15.49
C LEU A 173 -4.11 7.13 -15.45
N HIS A 174 -4.76 6.50 -14.48
CA HIS A 174 -6.21 6.49 -14.34
C HIS A 174 -6.74 7.68 -13.53
N ARG A 175 -6.10 8.01 -12.41
CA ARG A 175 -6.44 9.16 -11.55
C ARG A 175 -5.18 9.79 -10.94
N GLU A 176 -5.20 11.09 -10.71
CA GLU A 176 -4.15 11.81 -10.00
C GLU A 176 -4.75 12.92 -9.14
N LYS A 177 -4.16 13.16 -7.97
CA LYS A 177 -4.29 14.41 -7.23
C LYS A 177 -2.99 14.76 -6.52
N VAL A 178 -2.88 16.03 -6.13
CA VAL A 178 -1.77 16.57 -5.35
C VAL A 178 -2.28 17.10 -4.02
N ALA A 179 -1.55 16.82 -2.93
CA ALA A 179 -1.76 17.42 -1.62
C ALA A 179 -0.42 17.90 -1.05
N GLY A 180 -0.18 19.21 -1.11
CA GLY A 180 1.09 19.80 -0.68
C GLY A 180 2.23 19.33 -1.57
N GLN A 181 3.18 18.58 -0.98
CA GLN A 181 4.37 18.08 -1.66
C GLN A 181 4.24 16.64 -2.16
N VAL A 182 3.08 16.01 -1.97
CA VAL A 182 2.84 14.61 -2.36
C VAL A 182 1.82 14.58 -3.50
N ALA A 183 2.16 13.87 -4.56
CA ALA A 183 1.24 13.44 -5.60
C ALA A 183 0.83 12.00 -5.33
N TYR A 184 -0.45 11.71 -5.41
CA TYR A 184 -0.99 10.37 -5.28
C TYR A 184 -1.77 10.02 -6.53
N ARG A 185 -1.38 8.89 -7.13
CA ARG A 185 -1.78 8.46 -8.46
C ARG A 185 -2.36 7.06 -8.38
N LEU A 186 -3.33 6.81 -9.24
CA LEU A 186 -3.84 5.47 -9.50
C LEU A 186 -3.56 5.17 -10.96
N TYR A 187 -2.73 4.17 -11.20
CA TYR A 187 -2.48 3.60 -12.51
C TYR A 187 -3.36 2.37 -12.71
N GLN A 188 -3.74 2.13 -13.95
CA GLN A 188 -4.39 0.89 -14.38
C GLN A 188 -3.41 0.16 -15.29
N ARG A 189 -3.13 -1.10 -14.96
CA ARG A 189 -2.39 -2.00 -15.84
C ARG A 189 -3.31 -2.49 -16.94
N GLU A 190 -2.79 -2.53 -18.15
CA GLU A 190 -3.38 -3.21 -19.28
C GLU A 190 -2.60 -4.51 -19.47
N ALA A 191 -3.33 -5.61 -19.71
CA ALA A 191 -2.68 -6.86 -20.09
C ALA A 191 -1.83 -6.60 -21.32
N GLN A 192 -0.57 -7.05 -21.30
CA GLN A 192 0.18 -7.18 -22.53
C GLN A 192 -0.57 -8.24 -23.34
N GLY A 193 -1.36 -7.81 -24.33
CA GLY A 193 -2.04 -8.73 -25.21
C GLY A 193 -1.02 -9.72 -25.74
N GLU A 194 -1.37 -11.00 -25.74
CA GLU A 194 -0.69 -11.96 -26.61
C GLU A 194 -0.72 -11.31 -28.00
N SER A 195 0.43 -10.86 -28.46
CA SER A 195 0.60 -10.56 -29.87
C SER A 195 0.32 -11.87 -30.59
N ASP A 196 -0.89 -12.00 -31.11
CA ASP A 196 -1.30 -13.05 -32.04
C ASP A 196 -0.22 -13.12 -33.13
N ALA A 197 0.68 -14.07 -32.95
CA ALA A 197 1.62 -14.48 -33.98
C ALA A 197 0.86 -15.50 -34.85
N ASP A 198 0.19 -14.97 -35.87
CA ASP A 198 -0.12 -15.73 -37.09
C ASP A 198 1.18 -16.19 -37.79
#